data_AF-A0A1Q6A0Y9-F1
#
_entry.id   AF-A0A1Q6A0Y9-F1
#
_cell.length_a   1.000
_cell.length_b   1.000
_cell.length_c   1.000
_cell.angle_alpha   90.00
_cell.angle_beta   90.00
_cell.angle_gamma   90.00
#
_symmetry.space_group_name_H-M   'P 1'
#
loop_
_entity.id
_entity.type
_entity.pdbx_description
1 polymer ?
#
loop_
_entity_poly.entity_id
_entity_poly.type
_entity_poly.pdbx_seq_one_letter_code
_entity_poly.pdbx_strand_id
1 'polypeptide(L)'
;MDTILSQRTKNRDSAQAFTNLIEQFGTWEKVRDAPVEEVLQAIKPSTWPEQKAPRLQQILRLITERRGELTLDFLADMDVYDARQWLEKLPGVGPKSSAATLSFSNLRARALPVDSHHFRVAVRLGIIDAKIGEGKANRVLENLLPESFSAKEVFDNHQVMMRHGQQVCFYYKPACADCVLLDLCPTGQELVNIQI
;
A
#
# COMPACT_ATOMS: atom_id res chain seq x y z
N MET A 1 -0.72 6.65 9.35
CA MET A 1 -1.43 7.72 8.61
C MET A 1 -0.94 7.87 7.17
N ASP A 2 0.37 7.79 6.93
CA ASP A 2 0.96 7.85 5.58
C ASP A 2 0.25 6.97 4.52
N THR A 3 -0.02 5.70 4.84
CA THR A 3 -0.77 4.77 3.96
C THR A 3 -2.11 5.29 3.46
N ILE A 4 -2.82 6.11 4.27
CA ILE A 4 -4.10 6.72 3.87
C ILE A 4 -3.85 7.92 2.95
N LEU A 5 -2.86 8.75 3.28
CA LEU A 5 -2.50 9.93 2.49
C LEU A 5 -1.99 9.54 1.09
N SER A 6 -1.28 8.42 0.98
CA SER A 6 -0.73 7.91 -0.28
C SER A 6 -1.78 7.32 -1.21
N GLN A 7 -3.03 7.11 -0.77
CA GLN A 7 -4.08 6.55 -1.62
C GLN A 7 -4.36 7.49 -2.79
N ARG A 8 -4.09 7.00 -4.02
CA ARG A 8 -4.23 7.74 -5.28
C ARG A 8 -3.51 9.09 -5.29
N THR A 9 -2.41 9.21 -4.55
CA THR A 9 -1.59 10.43 -4.45
C THR A 9 -0.15 10.09 -4.75
N LYS A 10 0.55 10.99 -5.45
CA LYS A 10 1.98 10.79 -5.74
C LYS A 10 2.78 10.74 -4.44
N ASN A 11 3.83 9.93 -4.42
CA ASN A 11 4.65 9.72 -3.21
C ASN A 11 5.19 11.05 -2.63
N ARG A 12 5.66 11.97 -3.49
CA ARG A 12 6.14 13.29 -3.04
C ARG A 12 5.05 14.08 -2.32
N ASP A 13 3.84 14.13 -2.88
CA ASP A 13 2.78 14.99 -2.36
C ASP A 13 2.14 14.39 -1.09
N SER A 14 2.07 13.06 -1.00
CA SER A 14 1.66 12.37 0.24
C SER A 14 2.69 12.50 1.36
N ALA A 15 3.99 12.41 1.04
CA ALA A 15 5.07 12.68 2.00
C ALA A 15 5.01 14.12 2.52
N GLN A 16 4.81 15.11 1.64
CA GLN A 16 4.65 16.51 2.07
C GLN A 16 3.43 16.68 2.98
N ALA A 17 2.29 16.09 2.63
CA ALA A 17 1.09 16.13 3.46
C ALA A 17 1.31 15.50 4.85
N PHE A 18 2.07 14.39 4.92
CA PHE A 18 2.43 13.76 6.19
C PHE A 18 3.34 14.67 7.02
N THR A 19 4.39 15.23 6.43
CA THR A 19 5.29 16.18 7.11
C THR A 19 4.54 17.37 7.67
N ASN A 20 3.64 17.97 6.89
CA ASN A 20 2.82 19.10 7.35
C ASN A 20 2.00 18.75 8.60
N LEU A 21 1.41 17.56 8.67
CA LEU A 21 0.67 17.13 9.86
C LEU A 21 1.57 17.05 11.10
N ILE A 22 2.76 16.48 10.96
CA ILE A 22 3.70 16.34 12.07
C ILE A 22 4.20 17.70 12.52
N GLU A 23 4.60 18.57 11.60
CA GLU A 23 5.13 19.90 11.92
C GLU A 23 4.07 20.83 12.54
N GLN A 24 2.84 20.81 12.02
CA GLN A 24 1.77 21.68 12.49
C GLN A 24 1.16 21.22 13.81
N PHE A 25 0.91 19.92 13.98
CA PHE A 25 0.16 19.40 15.13
C PHE A 25 1.04 18.69 16.16
N GLY A 26 2.18 18.12 15.79
CA GLY A 26 3.14 17.44 16.68
C GLY A 26 2.67 16.10 17.27
N THR A 27 1.37 15.91 17.49
CA THR A 27 0.79 14.68 18.07
C THR A 27 -0.48 14.27 17.33
N TRP A 28 -0.80 12.98 17.33
CA TRP A 28 -2.01 12.48 16.67
C TRP A 28 -3.29 12.91 17.39
N GLU A 29 -3.24 13.14 18.70
CA GLU A 29 -4.35 13.69 19.49
C GLU A 29 -4.71 15.09 18.99
N LYS A 30 -3.71 15.95 18.75
CA LYS A 30 -3.94 17.28 18.17
C LYS A 30 -4.51 17.20 16.76
N VAL A 31 -4.06 16.26 15.92
CA VAL A 31 -4.69 16.02 14.60
C VAL A 31 -6.14 15.55 14.74
N ARG A 32 -6.43 14.65 15.68
CA ARG A 32 -7.77 14.09 15.93
C ARG A 32 -8.77 15.17 16.34
N ASP A 33 -8.33 16.09 17.19
CA ASP A 33 -9.19 17.06 17.88
C ASP A 33 -9.22 18.45 17.24
N ALA A 34 -8.29 18.74 16.32
CA ALA A 34 -8.29 19.98 15.55
C ALA A 34 -9.55 20.17 14.68
N PRO A 35 -9.91 21.40 14.31
CA PRO A 35 -10.91 21.64 13.28
C PRO A 35 -10.56 20.90 11.99
N VAL A 36 -11.54 20.23 11.37
CA VAL A 36 -11.35 19.44 10.12
C VAL A 36 -10.68 20.28 9.04
N GLU A 37 -11.03 21.57 8.96
CA GLU A 37 -10.47 22.49 7.96
C GLU A 37 -8.97 22.69 8.13
N GLU A 38 -8.45 22.74 9.36
CA GLU A 38 -7.01 22.87 9.58
C GLU A 38 -6.26 21.60 9.13
N VAL A 39 -6.82 20.42 9.41
CA VAL A 39 -6.28 19.14 8.95
C VAL A 39 -6.32 19.07 7.42
N LEU A 40 -7.42 19.52 6.81
CA LEU A 40 -7.58 19.60 5.35
C LEU A 40 -6.49 20.49 4.74
N GLN A 41 -6.24 21.68 5.28
CA GLN A 41 -5.20 22.57 4.79
C GLN A 41 -3.81 21.93 4.91
N ALA A 42 -3.51 21.25 6.02
CA ALA A 42 -2.24 20.55 6.20
C ALA A 42 -2.02 19.46 5.13
N ILE A 43 -3.07 18.71 4.78
CA ILE A 43 -2.99 17.62 3.80
C ILE A 43 -3.38 18.03 2.37
N LYS A 44 -3.55 19.33 2.10
CA LYS A 44 -3.91 19.88 0.79
C LYS A 44 -3.04 19.40 -0.38
N PRO A 45 -1.72 19.10 -0.22
CA PRO A 45 -0.94 18.51 -1.28
C PRO A 45 -1.46 17.13 -1.75
N SER A 46 -2.13 16.39 -0.86
CA SER A 46 -2.69 15.08 -1.19
C SER A 46 -3.91 15.18 -2.09
N THR A 47 -4.23 14.09 -2.80
CA THR A 47 -5.44 14.00 -3.64
C THR A 47 -6.68 13.82 -2.77
N TRP A 48 -7.73 14.60 -3.05
CA TRP A 48 -9.01 14.62 -2.32
C TRP A 48 -8.87 14.86 -0.81
N PRO A 49 -8.21 15.96 -0.39
CA PRO A 49 -8.01 16.28 1.02
C PRO A 49 -9.34 16.42 1.77
N GLU A 50 -10.40 16.89 1.09
CA GLU A 50 -11.75 17.03 1.63
C GLU A 50 -12.38 15.70 2.07
N GLN A 51 -11.99 14.59 1.44
CA GLN A 51 -12.43 13.25 1.84
C GLN A 51 -11.47 12.61 2.86
N LYS A 52 -10.18 12.94 2.78
CA LYS A 52 -9.14 12.34 3.63
C LYS A 52 -9.10 12.94 5.03
N ALA A 53 -9.25 14.24 5.18
CA ALA A 53 -9.19 14.92 6.48
C ALA A 53 -10.21 14.36 7.49
N PRO A 54 -11.52 14.34 7.20
CA PRO A 54 -12.49 13.78 8.14
C PRO A 54 -12.26 12.28 8.37
N ARG A 55 -11.82 11.52 7.35
CA ARG A 55 -11.52 10.10 7.49
C ARG A 55 -10.33 9.85 8.41
N LEU A 56 -9.26 10.62 8.30
CA LEU A 56 -8.08 10.53 9.18
C LEU A 56 -8.51 10.73 10.63
N GLN A 57 -9.27 11.78 10.91
CA GLN A 57 -9.78 12.05 12.25
C GLN A 57 -10.71 10.94 12.76
N GLN A 58 -11.59 10.41 11.89
CA GLN A 58 -12.44 9.27 12.23
C GLN A 58 -11.61 8.04 12.62
N ILE A 59 -10.56 7.72 11.87
CA ILE A 59 -9.65 6.60 12.20
C ILE A 59 -9.00 6.84 13.56
N LEU A 60 -8.46 8.04 13.81
CA LEU A 60 -7.83 8.38 15.08
C LEU A 60 -8.81 8.25 16.26
N ARG A 61 -10.06 8.72 16.11
CA ARG A 61 -11.11 8.56 17.12
C ARG A 61 -11.39 7.07 17.39
N LEU A 62 -11.58 6.27 16.35
CA LEU A 62 -11.83 4.82 16.49
C LEU A 62 -10.67 4.08 17.17
N ILE A 63 -9.42 4.44 16.86
CA ILE A 63 -8.25 3.84 17.54
C ILE A 63 -8.28 4.22 19.02
N THR A 64 -8.51 5.50 19.33
CA THR A 64 -8.63 5.98 20.72
C THR A 64 -9.74 5.24 21.47
N GLU A 65 -10.93 5.12 20.88
CA GLU A 65 -12.08 4.45 21.50
C GLU A 65 -11.80 2.96 21.77
N ARG A 66 -11.10 2.27 20.87
CA ARG A 66 -10.84 0.83 20.98
C ARG A 66 -9.66 0.49 21.87
N ARG A 67 -8.67 1.39 21.99
CA ARG A 67 -7.37 1.10 22.61
C ARG A 67 -7.01 2.02 23.77
N GLY A 68 -7.62 3.19 23.87
CA GLY A 68 -7.27 4.25 24.84
C GLY A 68 -6.05 5.08 24.44
N GLU A 69 -5.24 4.62 23.49
CA GLU A 69 -4.00 5.25 23.04
C GLU A 69 -3.89 5.24 21.50
N LEU A 70 -3.24 6.26 20.93
CA LEU A 70 -3.04 6.42 19.49
C LEU A 70 -1.76 5.73 18.99
N THR A 71 -1.64 4.43 19.28
CA THR A 71 -0.58 3.57 18.74
C THR A 71 -1.16 2.32 18.07
N LEU A 72 -0.36 1.70 17.19
CA LEU A 72 -0.62 0.40 16.58
C LEU A 72 0.37 -0.68 17.07
N ASP A 73 1.23 -0.38 18.04
CA ASP A 73 2.29 -1.31 18.49
C ASP A 73 1.73 -2.62 19.04
N PHE A 74 0.53 -2.61 19.63
CA PHE A 74 -0.17 -3.82 20.10
C PHE A 74 -0.44 -4.85 18.99
N LEU A 75 -0.38 -4.45 17.71
CA LEU A 75 -0.51 -5.38 16.59
C LEU A 75 0.71 -6.31 16.46
N ALA A 76 1.85 -5.98 17.09
CA ALA A 76 3.03 -6.83 17.11
C ALA A 76 2.80 -8.16 17.84
N ASP A 77 1.85 -8.20 18.78
CA ASP A 77 1.48 -9.38 19.55
C ASP A 77 0.43 -10.26 18.84
N MET A 78 -0.03 -9.84 17.65
CA MET A 78 -1.02 -10.54 16.86
C MET A 78 -0.37 -11.25 15.67
N ASP A 79 -0.96 -12.35 15.21
CA ASP A 79 -0.58 -12.88 13.91
C ASP A 79 -1.00 -11.92 12.77
N VAL A 80 -0.37 -12.05 11.61
CA VAL A 80 -0.58 -11.16 10.47
C VAL A 80 -2.04 -11.16 10.02
N TYR A 81 -2.73 -12.30 10.07
CA TYR A 81 -4.11 -12.42 9.60
C TYR A 81 -5.05 -11.60 10.49
N ASP A 82 -4.95 -11.77 11.81
CA ASP A 82 -5.78 -11.06 12.77
C ASP A 82 -5.44 -9.57 12.83
N ALA A 83 -4.16 -9.21 12.74
CA ALA A 83 -3.73 -7.82 12.65
C ALA A 83 -4.32 -7.12 11.41
N ARG A 84 -4.33 -7.80 10.25
CA ARG A 84 -4.97 -7.30 9.03
C ARG A 84 -6.48 -7.13 9.21
N GLN A 85 -7.15 -8.12 9.80
CA GLN A 85 -8.59 -8.02 10.08
C GLN A 85 -8.93 -6.85 11.01
N TRP A 86 -8.09 -6.59 12.01
CA TRP A 86 -8.29 -5.45 12.91
C TRP A 86 -8.18 -4.12 12.14
N LEU A 87 -7.13 -3.97 11.33
CA LEU A 87 -6.89 -2.78 10.52
C LEU A 87 -7.99 -2.57 9.47
N GLU A 88 -8.46 -3.63 8.82
CA GLU A 88 -9.50 -3.59 7.77
C GLU A 88 -10.89 -3.18 8.31
N LYS A 89 -11.09 -3.15 9.63
CA LYS A 89 -12.28 -2.56 10.28
C LYS A 89 -12.23 -1.04 10.38
N LEU A 90 -11.12 -0.41 10.00
CA LEU A 90 -10.98 1.05 9.98
C LEU A 90 -11.46 1.61 8.62
N PRO A 91 -12.18 2.74 8.60
CA PRO A 91 -12.77 3.28 7.38
C PRO A 91 -11.70 3.64 6.35
N GLY A 92 -11.82 3.10 5.14
CA GLY A 92 -10.87 3.33 4.05
C GLY A 92 -9.55 2.54 4.15
N VAL A 93 -9.45 1.59 5.09
CA VAL A 93 -8.35 0.62 5.15
C VAL A 93 -8.80 -0.68 4.48
N GLY A 94 -8.32 -0.91 3.25
CA GLY A 94 -8.52 -2.17 2.53
C GLY A 94 -7.29 -3.09 2.59
N PRO A 95 -7.32 -4.24 1.91
CA PRO A 95 -6.27 -5.26 1.96
C PRO A 95 -4.86 -4.75 1.67
N LYS A 96 -4.70 -3.87 0.68
CA LYS A 96 -3.40 -3.25 0.38
C LYS A 96 -2.92 -2.35 1.51
N SER A 97 -3.83 -1.57 2.08
CA SER A 97 -3.51 -0.60 3.13
C SER A 97 -3.18 -1.29 4.46
N SER A 98 -3.90 -2.36 4.81
CA SER A 98 -3.61 -3.16 5.99
C SER A 98 -2.23 -3.82 5.87
N ALA A 99 -1.95 -4.48 4.75
CA ALA A 99 -0.65 -5.10 4.51
C ALA A 99 0.50 -4.09 4.47
N ALA A 100 0.33 -2.94 3.82
CA ALA A 100 1.33 -1.88 3.79
C ALA A 100 1.61 -1.32 5.20
N THR A 101 0.58 -1.16 6.02
CA THR A 101 0.73 -0.67 7.40
C THR A 101 1.53 -1.65 8.24
N LEU A 102 1.26 -2.95 8.14
CA LEU A 102 2.00 -3.98 8.87
C LEU A 102 3.45 -4.16 8.36
N SER A 103 3.64 -4.09 7.04
CA SER A 103 4.95 -4.32 6.40
C SER A 103 5.90 -3.13 6.53
N PHE A 104 5.42 -1.90 6.30
CA PHE A 104 6.27 -0.72 6.16
C PHE A 104 6.47 0.07 7.45
N SER A 105 5.70 -0.22 8.50
CA SER A 105 5.86 0.42 9.80
C SER A 105 6.98 -0.23 10.61
N ASN A 106 7.16 0.24 11.85
CA ASN A 106 8.02 -0.38 12.86
C ASN A 106 7.64 -1.84 13.16
N LEU A 107 6.41 -2.27 12.86
CA LEU A 107 5.95 -3.64 13.05
C LEU A 107 6.71 -4.65 12.18
N ARG A 108 7.16 -4.24 10.99
CA ARG A 108 7.93 -5.06 10.03
C ARG A 108 7.35 -6.48 9.89
N ALA A 109 6.03 -6.60 9.80
CA ALA A 109 5.39 -7.90 9.74
C ALA A 109 5.48 -8.50 8.33
N ARG A 110 5.39 -9.84 8.24
CA ARG A 110 5.38 -10.61 7.00
C ARG A 110 4.04 -10.47 6.26
N ALA A 111 3.72 -9.26 5.83
CA ALA A 111 2.52 -8.94 5.05
C ALA A 111 2.90 -8.39 3.67
N LEU A 112 2.27 -8.87 2.61
CA LEU A 112 2.53 -8.45 1.23
C LEU A 112 1.52 -7.39 0.77
N PRO A 113 1.91 -6.10 0.69
CA PRO A 113 1.11 -5.13 -0.03
C PRO A 113 1.22 -5.38 -1.55
N VAL A 114 0.08 -5.42 -2.23
CA VAL A 114 0.02 -5.51 -3.71
C VAL A 114 -0.69 -4.28 -4.22
N ASP A 115 0.04 -3.44 -4.97
CA ASP A 115 -0.49 -2.30 -5.70
C ASP A 115 -0.74 -2.65 -7.18
N SER A 116 -1.21 -1.68 -7.95
CA SER A 116 -1.53 -1.88 -9.36
C SER A 116 -0.30 -2.17 -10.25
N HIS A 117 0.91 -1.77 -9.82
CA HIS A 117 2.15 -2.10 -10.51
C HIS A 117 2.51 -3.57 -10.28
N HIS A 118 2.57 -3.99 -9.02
CA HIS A 118 2.81 -5.38 -8.63
C HIS A 118 1.76 -6.29 -9.27
N PHE A 119 0.47 -5.97 -9.13
CA PHE A 119 -0.63 -6.76 -9.71
C PHE A 119 -0.46 -6.95 -11.22
N ARG A 120 -0.18 -5.88 -11.97
CA ARG A 120 0.03 -5.95 -13.42
C ARG A 120 1.23 -6.83 -13.79
N VAL A 121 2.35 -6.69 -13.08
CA VAL A 121 3.54 -7.51 -13.32
C VAL A 121 3.23 -8.98 -13.06
N ALA A 122 2.59 -9.30 -11.94
CA ALA A 122 2.23 -10.67 -11.60
C ALA A 122 1.27 -11.30 -12.62
N VAL A 123 0.28 -10.55 -13.12
CA VAL A 123 -0.62 -11.01 -14.20
C VAL A 123 0.14 -11.26 -15.50
N ARG A 124 1.00 -10.33 -15.93
CA ARG A 124 1.73 -10.45 -17.21
C ARG A 124 2.79 -11.57 -17.20
N LEU A 125 3.36 -11.85 -16.03
CA LEU A 125 4.24 -13.00 -15.81
C LEU A 125 3.48 -14.33 -15.70
N GLY A 126 2.15 -14.31 -15.67
CA GLY A 126 1.35 -15.53 -15.51
C GLY A 126 1.35 -16.12 -14.10
N ILE A 127 1.76 -15.35 -13.07
CA ILE A 127 1.76 -15.79 -11.67
C ILE A 127 0.31 -15.90 -11.15
N ILE A 128 -0.56 -15.01 -11.60
CA ILE A 128 -1.99 -14.99 -11.26
C ILE A 128 -2.85 -14.67 -12.50
N ASP A 129 -4.10 -15.10 -12.49
CA ASP A 129 -5.07 -14.76 -13.54
C ASP A 129 -5.64 -13.34 -13.33
N ALA A 130 -5.75 -12.57 -14.40
CA ALA A 130 -6.33 -11.23 -14.41
C ALA A 130 -7.76 -11.18 -13.81
N LYS A 131 -8.55 -12.25 -13.96
CA LYS A 131 -9.94 -12.39 -13.47
C LYS A 131 -10.05 -12.33 -11.95
N ILE A 132 -8.96 -12.59 -11.21
CA ILE A 132 -8.94 -12.46 -9.75
C ILE A 132 -9.24 -11.01 -9.33
N GLY A 133 -8.76 -10.05 -10.13
CA GLY A 133 -8.84 -8.62 -9.84
C GLY A 133 -7.91 -8.16 -8.71
N GLU A 134 -7.56 -6.87 -8.73
CA GLU A 134 -6.58 -6.27 -7.81
C GLU A 134 -6.99 -6.42 -6.33
N GLY A 135 -8.28 -6.33 -6.02
CA GLY A 135 -8.80 -6.40 -4.66
C GLY A 135 -8.55 -7.75 -3.97
N LYS A 136 -8.57 -8.86 -4.72
CA LYS A 136 -8.31 -10.21 -4.19
C LYS A 136 -6.85 -10.65 -4.36
N ALA A 137 -6.11 -10.01 -5.26
CA ALA A 137 -4.73 -10.38 -5.58
C ALA A 137 -3.78 -10.32 -4.38
N ASN A 138 -4.00 -9.41 -3.43
CA ASN A 138 -3.16 -9.26 -2.23
C ASN A 138 -3.01 -10.58 -1.46
N ARG A 139 -4.12 -11.22 -1.10
CA ARG A 139 -4.08 -12.48 -0.32
C ARG A 139 -3.61 -13.67 -1.15
N VAL A 140 -3.96 -13.69 -2.45
CA VAL A 140 -3.53 -14.76 -3.35
C VAL A 140 -2.01 -14.74 -3.52
N LEU A 141 -1.43 -13.58 -3.85
CA LEU A 141 0.01 -13.44 -4.03
C LEU A 141 0.77 -13.66 -2.72
N GLU A 142 0.25 -13.18 -1.59
CA GLU A 142 0.85 -13.43 -0.27
C GLU A 142 0.94 -14.93 0.04
N ASN A 143 -0.11 -15.70 -0.27
CA ASN A 143 -0.14 -17.15 -0.05
C ASN A 143 0.74 -17.94 -1.03
N LEU A 144 1.12 -17.34 -2.17
CA LEU A 144 2.05 -17.95 -3.12
C LEU A 144 3.51 -17.72 -2.74
N LEU A 145 3.80 -16.81 -1.81
CA LEU A 145 5.16 -16.60 -1.33
C LEU A 145 5.62 -17.79 -0.49
N PRO A 146 6.90 -18.19 -0.59
CA PRO A 146 7.45 -19.25 0.26
C PRO A 146 7.22 -18.96 1.74
N GLU A 147 6.81 -19.97 2.50
CA GLU A 147 6.62 -19.85 3.95
C GLU A 147 7.94 -19.46 4.66
N SER A 148 9.08 -19.84 4.09
CA SER A 148 10.41 -19.51 4.58
C SER A 148 10.80 -18.04 4.39
N PHE A 149 10.05 -17.25 3.62
CA PHE A 149 10.35 -15.83 3.46
C PHE A 149 10.16 -15.10 4.78
N SER A 150 11.23 -14.46 5.24
CA SER A 150 11.21 -13.45 6.28
C SER A 150 10.37 -12.23 5.88
N ALA A 151 9.98 -11.42 6.86
CA ALA A 151 9.29 -10.16 6.58
C ALA A 151 10.10 -9.23 5.67
N LYS A 152 11.45 -9.26 5.77
CA LYS A 152 12.34 -8.51 4.88
C LYS A 152 12.23 -9.00 3.44
N GLU A 153 12.22 -10.30 3.20
CA GLU A 153 12.12 -10.85 1.84
C GLU A 153 10.76 -10.55 1.21
N VAL A 154 9.68 -10.58 2.00
CA VAL A 154 8.35 -10.14 1.54
C VAL A 154 8.35 -8.66 1.16
N PHE A 155 8.99 -7.81 1.98
CA PHE A 155 9.16 -6.40 1.67
C PHE A 155 9.98 -6.18 0.39
N ASP A 156 11.12 -6.85 0.24
CA ASP A 156 11.99 -6.75 -0.93
C ASP A 156 11.24 -7.22 -2.20
N ASN A 157 10.47 -8.31 -2.10
CA ASN A 157 9.63 -8.81 -3.17
C ASN A 157 8.63 -7.74 -3.65
N HIS A 158 7.90 -7.12 -2.72
CA HIS A 158 7.00 -6.01 -3.06
C HIS A 158 7.75 -4.90 -3.81
N GLN A 159 8.91 -4.47 -3.29
CA GLN A 159 9.65 -3.35 -3.84
C GLN A 159 10.18 -3.64 -5.25
N VAL A 160 10.70 -4.83 -5.49
CA VAL A 160 11.20 -5.25 -6.81
C VAL A 160 10.05 -5.29 -7.82
N MET A 161 8.92 -5.90 -7.46
CA MET A 161 7.76 -6.01 -8.33
C MET A 161 7.16 -4.63 -8.66
N MET A 162 7.01 -3.77 -7.65
CA MET A 162 6.52 -2.39 -7.84
C MET A 162 7.45 -1.59 -8.74
N ARG A 163 8.76 -1.58 -8.46
CA ARG A 163 9.75 -0.82 -9.25
C ARG A 163 9.83 -1.32 -10.68
N HIS A 164 9.81 -2.64 -10.89
CA HIS A 164 9.77 -3.22 -12.23
C HIS A 164 8.52 -2.76 -12.99
N GLY A 165 7.35 -2.74 -12.34
CA GLY A 165 6.13 -2.20 -12.92
C GLY A 165 6.17 -0.69 -13.18
N GLN A 166 6.98 0.07 -12.45
CA GLN A 166 7.13 1.52 -12.63
C GLN A 166 8.14 1.90 -13.70
N GLN A 167 9.16 1.07 -13.93
CA GLN A 167 10.34 1.44 -14.74
C GLN A 167 10.50 0.62 -16.03
N VAL A 168 9.83 -0.54 -16.15
CA VAL A 168 9.97 -1.44 -17.30
C VAL A 168 8.60 -1.89 -17.79
N CYS A 169 7.82 -2.51 -16.90
CA CYS A 169 6.52 -3.08 -17.24
C CYS A 169 5.40 -2.02 -17.13
N PHE A 170 5.51 -0.95 -17.93
CA PHE A 170 4.54 0.15 -17.96
C PHE A 170 3.13 -0.33 -18.34
N TYR A 171 2.10 0.40 -17.90
CA TYR A 171 0.72 0.09 -18.26
C TYR A 171 0.52 0.13 -19.79
N TYR A 172 0.94 1.23 -20.41
CA TYR A 172 0.94 1.44 -21.86
C TYR A 172 2.37 1.33 -22.40
N LYS A 173 2.56 0.59 -23.50
CA LYS A 173 3.85 0.35 -24.16
C LYS A 173 4.98 -0.08 -23.18
N PRO A 174 4.88 -1.27 -22.55
CA PRO A 174 5.97 -1.80 -21.72
C PRO A 174 7.25 -2.00 -22.55
N ALA A 175 8.41 -1.81 -21.93
CA ALA A 175 9.72 -2.01 -22.57
C ALA A 175 10.11 -3.49 -22.59
N CYS A 176 9.29 -4.33 -23.24
CA CYS A 176 9.44 -5.79 -23.20
C CYS A 176 10.75 -6.28 -23.83
N ALA A 177 11.22 -5.65 -24.91
CA ALA A 177 12.47 -6.02 -25.59
C ALA A 177 13.70 -5.88 -24.67
N ASP A 178 13.67 -4.91 -23.73
CA ASP A 178 14.75 -4.65 -22.77
C ASP A 178 14.46 -5.27 -21.38
N CYS A 179 13.38 -6.05 -21.25
CA CYS A 179 12.94 -6.60 -19.97
C CYS A 179 13.76 -7.85 -19.61
N VAL A 180 14.38 -7.84 -18.43
CA VAL A 180 15.17 -8.97 -17.89
C VAL A 180 14.35 -10.23 -17.60
N LEU A 181 13.02 -10.16 -17.72
CA LEU A 181 12.10 -11.29 -17.51
C LEU A 181 11.44 -11.75 -18.81
N LEU A 182 11.88 -11.24 -19.98
CA LEU A 182 11.23 -11.53 -21.27
C LEU A 182 11.16 -13.03 -21.58
N ASP A 183 12.23 -13.77 -21.28
CA ASP A 183 12.33 -15.22 -21.44
C ASP A 183 11.34 -16.01 -20.58
N LEU A 184 10.90 -15.43 -19.45
CA LEU A 184 9.91 -16.00 -18.53
C LEU A 184 8.49 -15.42 -18.69
N CYS A 185 8.33 -14.36 -19.49
CA CYS A 185 7.10 -13.55 -19.51
C CYS A 185 6.25 -13.84 -20.76
N PRO A 186 5.12 -14.58 -20.64
CA PRO A 186 4.29 -14.93 -21.79
C PRO A 186 3.71 -13.70 -22.49
N THR A 187 3.25 -12.70 -21.73
CA THR A 187 2.76 -11.44 -22.32
C THR A 187 3.87 -10.66 -23.03
N GLY A 188 5.09 -10.67 -22.47
CA GLY A 188 6.22 -9.97 -23.08
C GLY A 188 6.61 -10.56 -24.43
N GLN A 189 6.66 -11.88 -24.51
CA GLN A 189 6.95 -12.63 -25.75
C GLN A 189 5.92 -12.36 -26.83
N GLU A 190 4.63 -12.39 -26.48
CA GLU A 190 3.55 -12.06 -27.41
C GLU A 190 3.67 -10.63 -27.96
N LEU A 191 3.91 -9.64 -27.08
CA LEU A 191 4.01 -8.24 -27.49
C LEU A 191 5.22 -7.95 -28.39
N VAL A 192 6.36 -8.61 -28.17
CA VAL A 192 7.54 -8.46 -29.02
C VAL A 192 7.33 -9.14 -30.37
N ASN A 193 6.70 -10.32 -30.39
CA ASN A 193 6.44 -11.06 -31.63
C ASN A 193 5.46 -10.33 -32.58
N ILE A 194 4.55 -9.50 -32.05
CA ILE A 194 3.61 -8.69 -32.85
C ILE A 194 4.28 -7.43 -33.43
N GLN A 195 5.46 -7.05 -32.93
CA GLN A 195 6.20 -5.86 -33.37
C GLN A 195 7.23 -6.13 -34.47
N ILE A 196 7.42 -7.39 -34.88
CA ILE A 196 8.28 -7.85 -35.98
C ILE A 196 7.41 -8.14 -37.20
#